data_AF-A0A1G3TS49-F1
#
_entry.id   AF-A0A1G3TS49-F1
#
_cell.length_a   1.000
_cell.length_b   1.000
_cell.length_c   1.000
_cell.angle_alpha   90.00
_cell.angle_beta   90.00
_cell.angle_gamma   90.00
#
_symmetry.space_group_name_H-M   'P 1'
#
loop_
_entity.id
_entity.type
_entity.pdbx_description
1 polymer ?
#
loop_
_entity_poly.entity_id
_entity_poly.type
_entity_poly.pdbx_seq_one_letter_code
_entity_poly.pdbx_strand_id
1 'polypeptide(L)'
;MHQSLIKARVFAALALVILTFAFTLPMIAFHGTLNQVDAGKSEEISPFSKTIWNFYNQGRYKSVTTPKDAHNDLERMIESSSEIGVASLPIWAVSLEAPNYPKEAFPEGIPVYFHFDGYSGEVHEMNTINHYVGMDPMWVGGTIEREIGIYALLALSLGIIYFIAYNAKFLNYIILVPASLPLLFIADYSYWLYWFGHNLHDWGAFKIKPFMPTVFGDGKIAQFVTHSYPTIGFYLIVVISLLSLLAFFAKNKALKEISK
;
A
#
# COMPACT_ATOMS: atom_id res chain seq x y z
N MET A 1 -16.04 33.88 -9.02
CA MET A 1 -16.12 32.65 -8.20
C MET A 1 -15.68 32.99 -6.78
N HIS A 2 -16.42 32.58 -5.75
CA HIS A 2 -16.09 32.88 -4.34
C HIS A 2 -14.66 32.42 -4.01
N GLN A 3 -13.83 33.27 -3.37
CA GLN A 3 -12.40 32.94 -3.15
C GLN A 3 -12.20 31.62 -2.40
N SER A 4 -13.02 31.34 -1.38
CA SER A 4 -12.97 30.07 -0.65
C SER A 4 -13.32 28.85 -1.52
N LEU A 5 -14.17 28.98 -2.56
CA LEU A 5 -14.42 27.90 -3.51
C LEU A 5 -13.21 27.63 -4.41
N ILE A 6 -12.49 28.68 -4.83
CA ILE A 6 -11.24 28.51 -5.58
C ILE A 6 -10.24 27.71 -4.75
N LYS A 7 -10.02 28.12 -3.49
CA LYS A 7 -9.12 27.40 -2.58
C LYS A 7 -9.52 25.93 -2.40
N ALA A 8 -10.81 25.65 -2.19
CA ALA A 8 -11.30 24.29 -2.06
C ALA A 8 -10.99 23.41 -3.29
N ARG A 9 -11.20 23.96 -4.49
CA ARG A 9 -10.91 23.26 -5.75
C ARG A 9 -9.41 23.01 -5.93
N VAL A 10 -8.57 23.98 -5.58
CA VAL A 10 -7.11 23.82 -5.63
C VAL A 10 -6.64 22.71 -4.69
N PHE A 11 -7.07 22.72 -3.42
CA PHE A 11 -6.69 21.68 -2.47
C PHE A 11 -7.17 20.29 -2.91
N ALA A 12 -8.41 20.17 -3.37
CA ALA A 12 -8.94 18.91 -3.88
C ALA A 12 -8.21 18.44 -5.16
N ALA A 13 -7.85 19.35 -6.07
CA ALA A 13 -7.10 19.01 -7.27
C ALA A 13 -5.70 18.49 -6.94
N LEU A 14 -5.00 19.12 -5.99
CA LEU A 14 -3.70 18.64 -5.51
C LEU A 14 -3.83 17.25 -4.87
N ALA A 15 -4.85 17.03 -4.02
CA ALA A 15 -5.11 15.72 -3.44
C ALA A 15 -5.38 14.65 -4.51
N LEU A 16 -6.17 14.99 -5.54
CA LEU A 16 -6.46 14.09 -6.66
C LEU A 16 -5.21 13.74 -7.46
N VAL A 17 -4.35 14.72 -7.76
CA VAL A 17 -3.09 14.48 -8.49
C VAL A 17 -2.21 13.52 -7.70
N ILE A 18 -2.02 13.76 -6.40
CA ILE A 18 -1.22 12.87 -5.55
C ILE A 18 -1.83 11.47 -5.51
N LEU A 19 -3.14 11.34 -5.24
CA LEU A 19 -3.84 10.06 -5.21
C LEU A 19 -3.67 9.28 -6.52
N THR A 20 -3.82 9.98 -7.65
CA THR A 20 -3.74 9.41 -8.99
C THR A 20 -2.36 8.82 -9.26
N PHE A 21 -1.30 9.63 -9.09
CA PHE A 21 0.05 9.19 -9.42
C PHE A 21 0.67 8.30 -8.35
N ALA A 22 0.25 8.37 -7.09
CA ALA A 22 0.79 7.50 -6.05
C ALA A 22 0.19 6.10 -6.09
N PHE A 23 -1.11 6.00 -6.39
CA PHE A 23 -1.88 4.77 -6.16
C PHE A 23 -2.77 4.39 -7.34
N THR A 24 -3.70 5.27 -7.76
CA THR A 24 -4.74 4.88 -8.72
C THR A 24 -4.18 4.46 -10.09
N LEU A 25 -3.28 5.25 -10.67
CA LEU A 25 -2.64 4.96 -11.95
C LEU A 25 -1.82 3.65 -11.92
N PRO A 26 -0.85 3.46 -11.00
CA PRO A 26 -0.07 2.23 -10.98
C PRO A 26 -0.91 0.99 -10.67
N MET A 27 -1.93 1.10 -9.81
CA MET A 27 -2.85 -0.01 -9.52
C MET A 27 -3.65 -0.42 -10.76
N ILE A 28 -4.18 0.54 -11.52
CA ILE A 28 -4.93 0.24 -12.75
C ILE A 28 -4.02 -0.35 -13.81
N ALA A 29 -2.86 0.27 -14.02
CA ALA A 29 -1.92 -0.15 -15.05
C ALA A 29 -1.37 -1.56 -14.81
N PHE A 30 -1.28 -1.98 -13.55
CA PHE A 30 -0.72 -3.27 -13.15
C PHE A 30 -1.78 -4.28 -12.66
N HIS A 31 -3.07 -3.95 -12.81
CA HIS A 31 -4.16 -4.80 -12.34
C HIS A 31 -4.17 -6.15 -13.08
N GLY A 32 -4.17 -7.24 -12.32
CA GLY A 32 -4.17 -8.60 -12.87
C GLY A 32 -2.84 -9.07 -13.47
N THR A 33 -1.80 -8.21 -13.53
CA THR A 33 -0.51 -8.59 -14.11
C THR A 33 0.17 -9.72 -13.33
N LEU A 34 0.15 -9.69 -11.99
CA LEU A 34 0.70 -10.78 -11.18
C LEU A 34 -0.05 -12.11 -11.42
N ASN A 35 -1.37 -12.07 -11.57
CA ASN A 35 -2.17 -13.27 -11.88
C ASN A 35 -1.79 -13.86 -13.26
N GLN A 36 -1.44 -13.02 -14.23
CA GLN A 36 -0.95 -13.48 -15.54
C GLN A 36 0.42 -14.12 -15.42
N VAL A 37 1.32 -13.55 -14.61
CA VAL A 37 2.64 -14.13 -14.32
C VAL A 37 2.46 -15.51 -13.67
N ASP A 38 1.64 -15.61 -12.63
CA ASP A 38 1.39 -16.87 -11.90
C ASP A 38 0.73 -17.94 -12.80
N ALA A 39 -0.11 -17.52 -13.76
CA ALA A 39 -0.73 -18.41 -14.73
C ALA A 39 0.19 -18.81 -15.90
N GLY A 40 1.45 -18.33 -15.92
CA GLY A 40 2.40 -18.61 -17.00
C GLY A 40 2.05 -17.91 -18.33
N LYS A 41 1.31 -16.80 -18.27
CA LYS A 41 0.81 -16.02 -19.41
C LYS A 41 1.55 -14.69 -19.54
N SER A 42 2.87 -14.69 -19.38
CA SER A 42 3.67 -13.46 -19.34
C SER A 42 3.70 -12.72 -20.69
N GLU A 43 3.45 -13.44 -21.79
CA GLU A 43 3.26 -12.91 -23.14
C GLU A 43 1.98 -12.09 -23.30
N GLU A 44 0.96 -12.32 -22.46
CA GLU A 44 -0.30 -11.56 -22.45
C GLU A 44 -0.16 -10.21 -21.70
N ILE A 45 0.98 -9.96 -21.01
CA ILE A 45 1.20 -8.74 -20.23
C ILE A 45 1.43 -7.56 -21.18
N SER A 46 0.61 -6.52 -21.02
CA SER A 46 0.65 -5.36 -21.89
C SER A 46 1.98 -4.57 -21.77
N PRO A 47 2.49 -3.98 -22.88
CA PRO A 47 3.65 -3.09 -22.84
C PRO A 47 3.48 -1.90 -21.88
N PHE A 48 2.24 -1.43 -21.71
CA PHE A 48 1.90 -0.35 -20.80
C PHE A 48 2.12 -0.78 -19.34
N SER A 49 1.64 -1.95 -18.94
CA SER A 49 1.84 -2.52 -17.59
C SER A 49 3.32 -2.68 -17.27
N LYS A 50 4.11 -3.21 -18.22
CA LYS A 50 5.57 -3.34 -18.12
C LYS A 50 6.25 -1.99 -17.90
N THR A 51 5.91 -1.01 -18.73
CA THR A 51 6.48 0.35 -18.65
C THR A 51 6.16 1.00 -17.31
N ILE A 52 4.90 0.93 -16.87
CA ILE A 52 4.47 1.52 -15.60
C ILE A 52 5.18 0.83 -14.44
N TRP A 53 5.20 -0.51 -14.41
CA TRP A 53 5.91 -1.21 -13.35
C TRP A 53 7.39 -0.86 -13.29
N ASN A 54 8.10 -0.87 -14.44
CA ASN A 54 9.52 -0.52 -14.52
C ASN A 54 9.80 0.90 -14.00
N PHE A 55 8.93 1.86 -14.34
CA PHE A 55 9.05 3.25 -13.87
C PHE A 55 8.83 3.36 -12.36
N TYR A 56 7.76 2.74 -11.85
CA TYR A 56 7.41 2.84 -10.44
C TYR A 56 8.39 2.10 -9.54
N ASN A 57 9.04 1.04 -10.04
CA ASN A 57 9.91 0.18 -9.25
C ASN A 57 11.36 0.71 -9.12
N GLN A 58 11.69 1.82 -9.80
CA GLN A 58 12.98 2.49 -9.70
C GLN A 58 13.28 2.90 -8.25
N GLY A 59 14.50 2.62 -7.80
CA GLY A 59 14.97 2.97 -6.44
C GLY A 59 14.27 2.22 -5.31
N ARG A 60 13.42 1.23 -5.61
CA ARG A 60 12.82 0.34 -4.61
C ARG A 60 13.69 -0.88 -4.37
N TYR A 61 13.51 -1.47 -3.19
CA TYR A 61 14.10 -2.75 -2.82
C TYR A 61 13.93 -3.82 -3.92
N LYS A 62 14.94 -4.66 -4.08
CA LYS A 62 14.92 -5.86 -4.91
C LYS A 62 15.47 -7.00 -4.08
N SER A 63 14.84 -8.17 -4.18
CA SER A 63 15.26 -9.34 -3.41
C SER A 63 16.75 -9.62 -3.65
N VAL A 64 17.43 -10.09 -2.61
CA VAL A 64 18.85 -10.44 -2.66
C VAL A 64 19.14 -11.56 -3.67
N THR A 65 18.11 -12.33 -4.02
CA THR A 65 18.16 -13.40 -5.02
C THR A 65 17.93 -12.91 -6.46
N THR A 66 17.47 -11.67 -6.65
CA THR A 66 17.18 -11.10 -7.97
C THR A 66 18.49 -10.75 -8.71
N PRO A 67 18.72 -11.28 -9.92
CA PRO A 67 19.88 -10.90 -10.73
C PRO A 67 19.95 -9.39 -10.98
N LYS A 68 21.15 -8.81 -10.84
CA LYS A 68 21.34 -7.35 -10.92
C LYS A 68 20.94 -6.77 -12.29
N ASP A 69 21.09 -7.54 -13.35
CA ASP A 69 20.71 -7.19 -14.72
C ASP A 69 19.20 -7.25 -14.96
N ALA A 70 18.44 -7.93 -14.08
CA ALA A 70 16.98 -7.95 -14.10
C ALA A 70 16.36 -6.78 -13.29
N HIS A 71 17.15 -6.04 -12.50
CA HIS A 71 16.61 -4.99 -11.63
C HIS A 71 15.81 -3.94 -12.40
N ASN A 72 14.56 -3.75 -11.97
CA ASN A 72 13.61 -2.78 -12.54
C ASN A 72 13.18 -3.07 -13.99
N ASP A 73 13.34 -4.31 -14.44
CA ASP A 73 12.85 -4.81 -15.70
C ASP A 73 11.90 -5.98 -15.44
N LEU A 74 10.60 -5.75 -15.62
CA LEU A 74 9.57 -6.75 -15.35
C LEU A 74 9.76 -8.01 -16.20
N GLU A 75 10.12 -7.86 -17.48
CA GLU A 75 10.28 -9.03 -18.37
C GLU A 75 11.43 -9.90 -17.87
N ARG A 76 12.58 -9.28 -17.57
CA ARG A 76 13.73 -10.01 -17.04
C ARG A 76 13.45 -10.64 -15.68
N MET A 77 12.73 -9.95 -14.80
CA MET A 77 12.39 -10.49 -13.48
C MET A 77 11.42 -11.67 -13.57
N ILE A 78 10.54 -11.69 -14.58
CA ILE A 78 9.71 -12.87 -14.88
C ILE A 78 10.60 -14.02 -15.39
N GLU A 79 11.48 -13.75 -16.37
CA GLU A 79 12.37 -14.75 -16.95
C GLU A 79 13.30 -15.38 -15.91
N SER A 80 13.82 -14.57 -14.97
CA SER A 80 14.68 -15.03 -13.87
C SER A 80 13.91 -15.57 -12.66
N SER A 81 12.57 -15.73 -12.77
CA SER A 81 11.71 -16.20 -11.66
C SER A 81 11.96 -15.44 -10.35
N SER A 82 12.22 -14.14 -10.46
CA SER A 82 12.53 -13.28 -9.32
C SER A 82 11.25 -12.81 -8.64
N GLU A 83 11.38 -12.31 -7.41
CA GLU A 83 10.22 -11.83 -6.68
C GLU A 83 9.67 -10.52 -7.27
N ILE A 84 8.38 -10.52 -7.64
CA ILE A 84 7.70 -9.39 -8.28
C ILE A 84 6.60 -8.89 -7.35
N GLY A 85 6.75 -7.65 -6.87
CA GLY A 85 5.71 -6.96 -6.13
C GLY A 85 4.79 -6.11 -7.00
N VAL A 86 3.76 -5.52 -6.39
CA VAL A 86 2.85 -4.59 -7.06
C VAL A 86 3.50 -3.25 -7.42
N ALA A 87 2.93 -2.53 -8.40
CA ALA A 87 3.48 -1.27 -8.90
C ALA A 87 3.19 -0.05 -8.01
N SER A 88 2.09 -0.06 -7.24
CA SER A 88 1.68 1.08 -6.41
C SER A 88 2.77 1.47 -5.40
N LEU A 89 2.74 2.70 -4.86
CA LEU A 89 3.73 3.08 -3.85
C LEU A 89 3.50 2.31 -2.54
N PRO A 90 4.57 1.81 -1.89
CA PRO A 90 4.45 1.16 -0.60
C PRO A 90 3.94 2.17 0.43
N ILE A 91 3.06 1.73 1.32
CA ILE A 91 2.47 2.53 2.39
C ILE A 91 3.26 2.28 3.68
N TRP A 92 3.56 1.02 3.98
CA TRP A 92 4.24 0.63 5.22
C TRP A 92 5.32 -0.40 4.95
N ALA A 93 6.39 -0.37 5.72
CA ALA A 93 7.46 -1.36 5.68
C ALA A 93 7.48 -2.13 7.00
N VAL A 94 7.63 -3.45 6.89
CA VAL A 94 7.96 -4.32 8.01
C VAL A 94 9.21 -5.09 7.61
N SER A 95 10.22 -5.11 8.48
CA SER A 95 11.32 -6.05 8.33
C SER A 95 11.50 -6.88 9.58
N LEU A 96 11.99 -8.10 9.39
CA LEU A 96 12.19 -9.07 10.45
C LEU A 96 13.63 -9.57 10.45
N GLU A 97 14.36 -9.25 11.51
CA GLU A 97 15.68 -9.82 11.77
C GLU A 97 15.53 -11.17 12.46
N ALA A 98 16.17 -12.18 11.87
CA ALA A 98 16.19 -13.54 12.38
C ALA A 98 17.65 -14.01 12.54
N PRO A 99 17.97 -14.80 13.59
CA PRO A 99 19.34 -15.25 13.84
C PRO A 99 20.00 -16.01 12.68
N ASN A 100 19.19 -16.67 11.85
CA ASN A 100 19.66 -17.51 10.74
C ASN A 100 19.85 -16.73 9.42
N TYR A 101 19.54 -15.43 9.39
CA TYR A 101 19.67 -14.61 8.19
C TYR A 101 20.88 -13.67 8.33
N PRO A 102 21.84 -13.71 7.39
CA PRO A 102 23.08 -12.94 7.49
C PRO A 102 22.81 -11.44 7.30
N LYS A 103 23.43 -10.60 8.13
CA LYS A 103 23.31 -9.13 8.05
C LYS A 103 23.93 -8.56 6.77
N GLU A 104 24.84 -9.29 6.13
CA GLU A 104 25.43 -8.91 4.86
C GLU A 104 24.39 -8.90 3.73
N ALA A 105 23.42 -9.82 3.76
CA ALA A 105 22.32 -9.87 2.81
C ALA A 105 21.11 -9.04 3.29
N PHE A 106 20.82 -9.11 4.59
CA PHE A 106 19.65 -8.49 5.21
C PHE A 106 20.08 -7.56 6.37
N PRO A 107 20.66 -6.39 6.06
CA PRO A 107 21.22 -5.50 7.09
C PRO A 107 20.18 -5.06 8.12
N GLU A 108 18.95 -4.82 7.66
CA GLU A 108 17.80 -4.38 8.46
C GLU A 108 16.74 -5.49 8.60
N GLY A 109 17.14 -6.76 8.41
CA GLY A 109 16.23 -7.90 8.35
C GLY A 109 15.55 -8.07 6.99
N ILE A 110 14.63 -9.04 6.92
CA ILE A 110 13.90 -9.44 5.70
C ILE A 110 12.75 -8.47 5.48
N PRO A 111 12.79 -7.58 4.47
CA PRO A 111 11.80 -6.52 4.34
C PRO A 111 10.60 -6.98 3.50
N VAL A 112 9.41 -6.60 3.95
CA VAL A 112 8.17 -6.63 3.17
C VAL A 112 7.49 -5.27 3.24
N TYR A 113 6.85 -4.90 2.14
CA TYR A 113 6.17 -3.63 1.99
C TYR A 113 4.68 -3.87 1.73
N PHE A 114 3.85 -3.10 2.42
CA PHE A 114 2.39 -3.15 2.35
C PHE A 114 1.90 -2.09 1.39
N HIS A 115 1.02 -2.49 0.47
CA HIS A 115 0.40 -1.63 -0.53
C HIS A 115 -1.13 -1.74 -0.43
N PHE A 116 -1.87 -0.84 -1.08
CA PHE A 116 -3.34 -0.96 -1.16
C PHE A 116 -3.79 -2.22 -1.93
N ASP A 117 -3.00 -2.66 -2.91
CA ASP A 117 -3.31 -3.74 -3.84
C ASP A 117 -2.47 -5.00 -3.63
N GLY A 118 -1.58 -5.05 -2.63
CA GLY A 118 -0.68 -6.19 -2.48
C GLY A 118 0.53 -5.95 -1.61
N TYR A 119 1.58 -6.69 -1.94
CA TYR A 119 2.85 -6.70 -1.24
C TYR A 119 4.01 -6.57 -2.23
N SER A 120 5.17 -6.20 -1.71
CA SER A 120 6.46 -6.30 -2.39
C SER A 120 7.57 -6.56 -1.35
N GLY A 121 8.77 -6.95 -1.77
CA GLY A 121 9.90 -7.19 -0.87
C GLY A 121 10.45 -8.61 -0.98
N GLU A 122 10.61 -9.26 0.17
CA GLU A 122 10.95 -10.68 0.36
C GLU A 122 9.74 -11.41 0.97
N VAL A 123 8.60 -11.32 0.30
CA VAL A 123 7.33 -11.94 0.67
C VAL A 123 7.46 -13.45 0.74
N HIS A 124 8.26 -14.07 -0.14
CA HIS A 124 8.48 -15.52 -0.07
C HIS A 124 9.19 -15.90 1.23
N GLU A 125 10.30 -15.24 1.57
CA GLU A 125 11.06 -15.50 2.80
C GLU A 125 10.23 -15.16 4.05
N MET A 126 9.46 -14.08 4.01
CA MET A 126 8.55 -13.72 5.11
C MET A 126 7.48 -14.79 5.33
N ASN A 127 6.90 -15.35 4.26
CA ASN A 127 5.94 -16.45 4.37
C ASN A 127 6.58 -17.74 4.89
N THR A 128 7.84 -18.00 4.53
CA THR A 128 8.62 -19.11 5.12
C THR A 128 8.74 -18.94 6.64
N ILE A 129 9.07 -17.73 7.12
CA ILE A 129 9.11 -17.45 8.56
C ILE A 129 7.73 -17.59 9.20
N ASN A 130 6.69 -17.01 8.59
CA ASN A 130 5.31 -17.11 9.08
C ASN A 130 4.91 -18.58 9.28
N HIS A 131 5.19 -19.44 8.30
CA HIS A 131 4.94 -20.87 8.41
C HIS A 131 5.63 -21.52 9.62
N TYR A 132 6.91 -21.20 9.84
CA TYR A 132 7.68 -21.74 10.98
C TYR A 132 7.16 -21.29 12.35
N VAL A 133 6.55 -20.11 12.45
CA VAL A 133 5.95 -19.61 13.69
C VAL A 133 4.46 -19.92 13.83
N GLY A 134 3.89 -20.65 12.86
CA GLY A 134 2.47 -21.01 12.85
C GLY A 134 1.53 -19.89 12.37
N MET A 135 2.04 -18.81 11.79
CA MET A 135 1.22 -17.77 11.17
C MET A 135 0.79 -18.19 9.75
N ASP A 136 -0.40 -17.78 9.36
CA ASP A 136 -0.87 -17.89 7.98
C ASP A 136 0.00 -17.06 7.02
N PRO A 137 0.06 -17.42 5.73
CA PRO A 137 0.77 -16.63 4.74
C PRO A 137 0.12 -15.26 4.53
N MET A 138 0.92 -14.26 4.14
CA MET A 138 0.52 -12.85 4.08
C MET A 138 -0.70 -12.60 3.18
N TRP A 139 -0.87 -13.38 2.11
CA TRP A 139 -2.00 -13.24 1.19
C TRP A 139 -3.36 -13.59 1.81
N VAL A 140 -3.40 -14.23 2.98
CA VAL A 140 -4.66 -14.50 3.72
C VAL A 140 -5.24 -13.23 4.32
N GLY A 141 -4.39 -12.30 4.75
CA GLY A 141 -4.84 -11.05 5.34
C GLY A 141 -5.39 -10.14 4.26
N GLY A 142 -6.40 -9.30 4.53
CA GLY A 142 -6.79 -8.17 3.69
C GLY A 142 -7.29 -8.53 2.29
N THR A 143 -7.75 -9.76 2.04
CA THR A 143 -8.08 -10.23 0.68
C THR A 143 -9.15 -9.39 0.01
N ILE A 144 -10.25 -9.12 0.73
CA ILE A 144 -11.36 -8.31 0.19
C ILE A 144 -10.87 -6.88 -0.03
N GLU A 145 -10.17 -6.31 0.94
CA GLU A 145 -9.64 -4.95 0.92
C GLU A 145 -8.73 -4.72 -0.29
N ARG A 146 -7.83 -5.66 -0.57
CA ARG A 146 -6.95 -5.61 -1.75
C ARG A 146 -7.69 -5.78 -3.06
N GLU A 147 -8.65 -6.72 -3.14
CA GLU A 147 -9.44 -6.95 -4.35
C GLU A 147 -10.30 -5.74 -4.71
N ILE A 148 -10.94 -5.12 -3.71
CA ILE A 148 -11.77 -3.93 -3.93
C ILE A 148 -10.94 -2.65 -4.01
N GLY A 149 -9.68 -2.67 -3.56
CA GLY A 149 -8.84 -1.48 -3.38
C GLY A 149 -8.75 -0.62 -4.64
N ILE A 150 -8.56 -1.25 -5.81
CA ILE A 150 -8.53 -0.53 -7.10
C ILE A 150 -9.86 0.18 -7.39
N TYR A 151 -10.99 -0.50 -7.20
CA TYR A 151 -12.33 0.04 -7.45
C TYR A 151 -12.68 1.13 -6.43
N ALA A 152 -12.29 0.95 -5.18
CA ALA A 152 -12.46 1.92 -4.11
C ALA A 152 -11.68 3.21 -4.38
N LEU A 153 -10.40 3.12 -4.79
CA LEU A 153 -9.60 4.30 -5.12
C LEU A 153 -10.05 4.98 -6.42
N LEU A 154 -10.57 4.22 -7.39
CA LEU A 154 -11.21 4.78 -8.58
C LEU A 154 -12.49 5.56 -8.23
N ALA A 155 -13.38 4.96 -7.43
CA ALA A 155 -14.60 5.62 -6.96
C ALA A 155 -14.28 6.87 -6.14
N LEU A 156 -13.23 6.80 -5.30
CA LEU A 156 -12.72 7.93 -4.55
C LEU A 156 -12.21 9.06 -5.45
N SER A 157 -11.42 8.72 -6.48
CA SER A 157 -10.92 9.69 -7.47
C SER A 157 -12.07 10.40 -8.19
N LEU A 158 -13.08 9.63 -8.63
CA LEU A 158 -14.31 10.19 -9.20
C LEU A 158 -15.03 11.10 -8.19
N GLY A 159 -15.16 10.67 -6.94
CA GLY A 159 -15.74 11.48 -5.87
C GLY A 159 -15.06 12.84 -5.69
N ILE A 160 -13.72 12.89 -5.76
CA ILE A 160 -12.96 14.14 -5.72
C ILE A 160 -13.21 14.98 -6.98
N ILE A 161 -13.30 14.37 -8.16
CA ILE A 161 -13.66 15.07 -9.41
C ILE A 161 -15.04 15.71 -9.29
N TYR A 162 -16.05 14.97 -8.82
CA TYR A 162 -17.39 15.51 -8.57
C TYR A 162 -17.39 16.64 -7.54
N PHE A 163 -16.59 16.51 -6.46
CA PHE A 163 -16.40 17.58 -5.48
C PHE A 163 -15.89 18.88 -6.11
N ILE A 164 -14.95 18.79 -7.06
CA ILE A 164 -14.38 19.94 -7.78
C ILE A 164 -15.39 20.53 -8.76
N ALA A 165 -16.08 19.69 -9.53
CA ALA A 165 -16.98 20.11 -10.60
C ALA A 165 -18.27 20.78 -10.08
N TYR A 166 -18.83 20.28 -8.99
CA TYR A 166 -20.16 20.70 -8.52
C TYR A 166 -20.14 21.31 -7.11
N ASN A 167 -20.95 22.35 -6.91
CA ASN A 167 -21.06 23.06 -5.63
C ASN A 167 -22.21 22.53 -4.74
N ALA A 168 -22.49 21.23 -4.77
CA ALA A 168 -23.53 20.63 -3.94
C ALA A 168 -23.06 20.39 -2.49
N LYS A 169 -23.93 20.62 -1.52
CA LYS A 169 -23.62 20.45 -0.08
C LYS A 169 -23.26 19.00 0.27
N PHE A 170 -23.96 18.02 -0.30
CA PHE A 170 -23.69 16.61 -0.02
C PHE A 170 -22.30 16.17 -0.52
N LEU A 171 -21.87 16.67 -1.69
CA LEU A 171 -20.55 16.38 -2.24
C LEU A 171 -19.43 16.89 -1.33
N ASN A 172 -19.69 17.90 -0.50
CA ASN A 172 -18.70 18.37 0.47
C ASN A 172 -18.28 17.25 1.43
N TYR A 173 -19.18 16.34 1.81
CA TYR A 173 -18.85 15.25 2.74
C TYR A 173 -18.03 14.12 2.10
N ILE A 174 -18.07 13.96 0.77
CA ILE A 174 -17.28 12.93 0.07
C ILE A 174 -15.78 13.13 0.31
N ILE A 175 -15.32 14.38 0.39
CA ILE A 175 -13.91 14.70 0.63
C ILE A 175 -13.43 14.31 2.04
N LEU A 176 -14.33 13.89 2.94
CA LEU A 176 -13.93 13.34 4.23
C LEU A 176 -13.45 11.89 4.14
N VAL A 177 -13.83 11.14 3.10
CA VAL A 177 -13.33 9.78 2.85
C VAL A 177 -11.80 9.77 2.59
N PRO A 178 -11.23 10.56 1.65
CA PRO A 178 -9.79 10.65 1.51
C PRO A 178 -9.12 11.26 2.76
N ALA A 179 -9.82 12.13 3.50
CA ALA A 179 -9.35 12.64 4.78
C ALA A 179 -9.16 11.54 5.84
N SER A 180 -9.96 10.48 5.81
CA SER A 180 -9.85 9.36 6.76
C SER A 180 -8.83 8.29 6.38
N LEU A 181 -8.22 8.33 5.18
CA LEU A 181 -7.33 7.26 4.69
C LEU A 181 -6.19 6.87 5.66
N PRO A 182 -5.45 7.82 6.28
CA PRO A 182 -4.39 7.43 7.22
C PRO A 182 -4.91 6.63 8.42
N LEU A 183 -6.08 7.03 8.95
CA LEU A 183 -6.69 6.34 10.09
C LEU A 183 -7.25 4.97 9.69
N LEU A 184 -7.92 4.90 8.54
CA LEU A 184 -8.44 3.64 8.00
C LEU A 184 -7.31 2.64 7.74
N PHE A 185 -6.20 3.10 7.14
CA PHE A 185 -5.05 2.25 6.89
C PHE A 185 -4.45 1.70 8.19
N ILE A 186 -4.17 2.55 9.19
CA ILE A 186 -3.61 2.08 10.46
C ILE A 186 -4.56 1.13 11.18
N ALA A 187 -5.86 1.41 11.16
CA ALA A 187 -6.86 0.55 11.79
C ALA A 187 -6.90 -0.84 11.13
N ASP A 188 -6.99 -0.89 9.79
CA ASP A 188 -7.04 -2.13 9.03
C ASP A 188 -5.73 -2.93 9.14
N TYR A 189 -4.58 -2.26 8.96
CA TYR A 189 -3.26 -2.85 9.13
C TYR A 189 -3.08 -3.44 10.54
N SER A 190 -3.42 -2.68 11.59
CA SER A 190 -3.33 -3.15 12.98
C SER A 190 -4.27 -4.33 13.25
N TYR A 191 -5.46 -4.31 12.67
CA TYR A 191 -6.42 -5.41 12.78
C TYR A 191 -5.86 -6.70 12.19
N TRP A 192 -5.31 -6.65 10.97
CA TRP A 192 -4.72 -7.82 10.33
C TRP A 192 -3.50 -8.34 11.08
N LEU A 193 -2.61 -7.46 11.56
CA LEU A 193 -1.50 -7.88 12.41
C LEU A 193 -2.00 -8.59 13.67
N TYR A 194 -2.98 -8.02 14.36
CA TYR A 194 -3.59 -8.65 15.54
C TYR A 194 -4.15 -10.04 15.17
N TRP A 195 -4.88 -10.13 14.07
CA TRP A 195 -5.47 -11.38 13.60
C TRP A 195 -4.40 -12.45 13.37
N PHE A 196 -3.33 -12.14 12.62
CA PHE A 196 -2.25 -13.10 12.37
C PHE A 196 -1.54 -13.53 13.66
N GLY A 197 -1.31 -12.61 14.59
CA GLY A 197 -0.66 -12.92 15.86
C GLY A 197 -1.53 -13.68 16.86
N HIS A 198 -2.85 -13.75 16.67
CA HIS A 198 -3.80 -14.43 17.56
C HIS A 198 -4.46 -15.67 16.95
N ASN A 199 -4.30 -15.90 15.64
CA ASN A 199 -4.78 -17.08 14.93
C ASN A 199 -3.60 -17.97 14.51
N LEU A 200 -2.73 -18.28 15.47
CA LEU A 200 -1.58 -19.15 15.25
C LEU A 200 -1.99 -20.62 15.19
N HIS A 201 -1.38 -21.37 14.28
CA HIS A 201 -1.65 -22.78 14.05
C HIS A 201 -0.65 -23.69 14.73
N ASP A 202 -1.09 -24.91 15.01
CA ASP A 202 -0.26 -25.91 15.68
C ASP A 202 0.83 -26.55 14.82
N TRP A 203 0.86 -26.28 13.51
CA TRP A 203 1.91 -26.76 12.61
C TRP A 203 3.25 -26.04 12.78
N GLY A 204 3.27 -24.88 13.44
CA GLY A 204 4.48 -24.07 13.59
C GLY A 204 5.58 -24.82 14.35
N ALA A 205 6.79 -24.83 13.80
CA ALA A 205 7.96 -25.42 14.46
C ALA A 205 8.31 -24.69 15.77
N PHE A 206 8.08 -23.37 15.82
CA PHE A 206 8.23 -22.57 17.02
C PHE A 206 6.87 -22.30 17.66
N LYS A 207 6.67 -22.81 18.87
CA LYS A 207 5.45 -22.55 19.65
C LYS A 207 5.52 -21.17 20.30
N ILE A 208 4.97 -20.17 19.61
CA ILE A 208 4.85 -18.80 20.13
C ILE A 208 3.45 -18.63 20.72
N LYS A 209 3.35 -17.98 21.89
CA LYS A 209 2.05 -17.59 22.45
C LYS A 209 1.43 -16.50 21.58
N PRO A 210 0.09 -16.40 21.53
CA PRO A 210 -0.56 -15.27 20.87
C PRO A 210 0.06 -13.93 21.26
N PHE A 211 0.31 -13.08 20.26
CA PHE A 211 1.02 -11.83 20.42
C PHE A 211 0.49 -10.77 19.47
N MET A 212 0.82 -9.51 19.73
CA MET A 212 0.57 -8.42 18.80
C MET A 212 1.84 -8.16 18.00
N PRO A 213 1.88 -8.40 16.68
CA PRO A 213 2.98 -7.95 15.85
C PRO A 213 3.14 -6.43 15.95
N THR A 214 4.38 -5.96 15.84
CA THR A 214 4.73 -4.55 16.01
C THR A 214 4.07 -3.69 14.94
N VAL A 215 3.12 -2.84 15.36
CA VAL A 215 2.41 -1.91 14.45
C VAL A 215 3.32 -0.76 14.03
N PHE A 216 4.10 -0.21 14.96
CA PHE A 216 5.00 0.91 14.70
C PHE A 216 6.19 0.86 15.65
N GLY A 217 7.38 1.15 15.11
CA GLY A 217 8.64 1.15 15.83
C GLY A 217 9.34 -0.21 15.80
N ASP A 218 10.31 -0.34 16.69
CA ASP A 218 11.05 -1.58 16.90
C ASP A 218 10.35 -2.44 17.96
N GLY A 219 10.26 -3.73 17.68
CA GLY A 219 9.70 -4.70 18.60
C GLY A 219 10.48 -6.01 18.58
N LYS A 220 10.12 -6.89 19.50
CA LYS A 220 10.77 -8.18 19.65
C LYS A 220 9.74 -9.26 19.92
N ILE A 221 9.79 -10.33 19.11
CA ILE A 221 8.92 -11.49 19.24
C ILE A 221 9.82 -12.72 19.27
N ALA A 222 9.91 -13.36 20.43
CA ALA A 222 10.87 -14.44 20.67
C ALA A 222 12.32 -14.00 20.30
N GLN A 223 12.98 -14.74 19.40
CA GLN A 223 14.31 -14.42 18.88
C GLN A 223 14.31 -13.40 17.71
N PHE A 224 13.14 -12.99 17.23
CA PHE A 224 13.03 -12.08 16.09
C PHE A 224 12.93 -10.63 16.56
N VAL A 225 13.65 -9.74 15.88
CA VAL A 225 13.47 -8.29 16.00
C VAL A 225 12.68 -7.82 14.80
N THR A 226 11.68 -6.98 15.02
CA THR A 226 10.81 -6.46 13.97
C THR A 226 10.96 -4.94 13.90
N HIS A 227 11.11 -4.41 12.70
CA HIS A 227 11.11 -2.97 12.45
C HIS A 227 9.87 -2.64 11.62
N SER A 228 9.02 -1.74 12.11
CA SER A 228 7.75 -1.41 11.45
C SER A 228 7.58 0.10 11.32
N TYR A 229 7.65 0.60 10.09
CA TYR A 229 7.73 2.04 9.84
C TYR A 229 6.93 2.49 8.61
N PRO A 230 6.37 3.71 8.63
CA PRO A 230 5.74 4.31 7.46
C PRO A 230 6.76 4.49 6.34
N THR A 231 6.30 4.33 5.11
CA THR A 231 7.07 4.65 3.90
C THR A 231 6.42 5.80 3.15
N ILE A 232 6.93 6.12 1.96
CA ILE A 232 6.48 7.28 1.18
C ILE A 232 4.96 7.29 0.96
N GLY A 233 4.33 6.15 0.73
CA GLY A 233 2.88 6.07 0.52
C GLY A 233 2.08 6.51 1.75
N PHE A 234 2.53 6.18 2.96
CA PHE A 234 1.85 6.64 4.17
C PHE A 234 1.90 8.17 4.32
N TYR A 235 3.06 8.77 4.07
CA TYR A 235 3.19 10.22 4.10
C TYR A 235 2.33 10.89 3.01
N LEU A 236 2.21 10.29 1.83
CA LEU A 236 1.36 10.81 0.76
C LEU A 236 -0.14 10.73 1.12
N ILE A 237 -0.61 9.66 1.77
CA ILE A 237 -2.02 9.61 2.23
C ILE A 237 -2.27 10.61 3.37
N VAL A 238 -1.27 10.93 4.20
CA VAL A 238 -1.37 12.03 5.19
C VAL A 238 -1.49 13.38 4.48
N VAL A 239 -0.69 13.65 3.44
CA VAL A 239 -0.80 14.89 2.65
C VAL A 239 -2.16 14.98 1.95
N ILE A 240 -2.63 13.89 1.33
CA ILE A 240 -3.97 13.80 0.74
C ILE A 240 -5.03 14.12 1.80
N SER A 241 -4.88 13.58 3.01
CA SER A 241 -5.83 13.81 4.10
C SER A 241 -5.90 15.27 4.52
N LEU A 242 -4.75 15.91 4.73
CA LEU A 242 -4.67 17.33 5.09
C LEU A 242 -5.26 18.24 4.00
N LEU A 243 -4.92 17.99 2.73
CA LEU A 243 -5.48 18.73 1.59
C LEU A 243 -7.01 18.55 1.51
N SER A 244 -7.49 17.34 1.78
CA SER A 244 -8.92 17.03 1.78
C SER A 244 -9.69 17.76 2.90
N LEU A 245 -9.10 17.85 4.10
CA LEU A 245 -9.65 18.65 5.21
C LEU A 245 -9.68 20.15 4.87
N LEU A 246 -8.60 20.68 4.30
CA LEU A 246 -8.55 22.07 3.85
C LEU A 246 -9.60 22.36 2.79
N ALA A 247 -9.80 21.43 1.84
CA ALA A 247 -10.84 21.53 0.82
C ALA A 247 -12.25 21.54 1.44
N PHE A 248 -12.51 20.65 2.40
CA PHE A 248 -13.78 20.57 3.12
C PHE A 248 -14.13 21.90 3.82
N PHE A 249 -13.21 22.43 4.63
CA PHE A 249 -13.46 23.65 5.39
C PHE A 249 -13.61 24.87 4.48
N ALA A 250 -12.82 24.96 3.41
CA ALA A 250 -12.90 26.05 2.45
C ALA A 250 -14.24 26.07 1.70
N LYS A 251 -14.73 24.91 1.24
CA LYS A 251 -16.04 24.80 0.57
C LYS A 251 -17.19 25.00 1.54
N ASN A 252 -17.12 24.44 2.74
CA ASN A 252 -18.15 24.63 3.78
C ASN A 252 -18.31 26.12 4.15
N LYS A 253 -17.19 26.85 4.29
CA LYS A 253 -17.20 28.29 4.51
C LYS A 253 -17.92 29.02 3.38
N ALA A 254 -17.55 28.74 2.13
CA ALA A 254 -18.15 29.39 0.97
C ALA A 254 -19.66 29.13 0.85
N LEU A 255 -20.09 27.88 1.07
CA LEU A 255 -21.51 27.52 0.99
C LEU A 255 -22.35 28.26 2.04
N LYS A 256 -21.81 28.46 3.25
CA LYS A 256 -22.47 29.25 4.30
C LYS A 256 -22.55 30.74 3.95
N GLU A 257 -21.51 31.29 3.34
CA GLU A 257 -21.45 32.70 2.93
C GLU A 257 -22.36 32.99 1.73
N ILE A 258 -22.54 32.03 0.82
CA ILE A 258 -23.46 32.15 -0.34
C ILE A 258 -24.93 31.96 0.06
N SER A 259 -25.21 31.17 1.10
CA SER A 259 -26.57 30.96 1.60
C SER A 259 -27.11 32.07 2.51
N LYS A 260 -26.26 33.05 2.87
CA LYS A 260 -26.63 34.25 3.62
C LYS A 260 -26.94 35.39 2.67
#